data_AF-A0A8S3ITK0-F1
#
_entry.id   AF-A0A8S3ITK0-F1
#
_cell.length_a   1.000
_cell.length_b   1.000
_cell.length_c   1.000
_cell.angle_alpha   90.00
_cell.angle_beta   90.00
_cell.angle_gamma   90.00
#
_symmetry.space_group_name_H-M   'P 1'
#
loop_
_entity.id
_entity.type
_entity.pdbx_description
1 polymer ?
#
loop_
_entity_poly.entity_id
_entity_poly.type
_entity_poly.pdbx_seq_one_letter_code
_entity_poly.pdbx_strand_id
1 'polypeptide(L)'
;MATRLLSLCLSSPKVFLKRFSNIKSYINLGTEMKLLNDKKQFKKALALFDQHGINNILTLSNFTITQVLKACAHMGDLQRGKIIHNLIASKTKNDIYVSSTLIHLYVHCDDIASAQSLFDSTKTKTPAMYGIMMKGNASFKD
;
A
#
# COMPACT_ATOMS: atom_id res chain seq x y z
N MET A 1 4.94 35.54 24.77
CA MET A 1 5.49 34.27 24.21
C MET A 1 5.47 34.22 22.69
N ALA A 2 4.44 34.76 22.01
CA ALA A 2 4.32 34.75 20.54
C ALA A 2 5.42 35.54 19.78
N THR A 3 5.99 36.60 20.37
CA THR A 3 7.02 37.44 19.75
C THR A 3 8.40 36.76 19.62
N ARG A 4 8.70 35.75 20.44
CA ARG A 4 9.96 34.98 20.39
C ARG A 4 9.98 33.90 19.30
N LEU A 5 8.81 33.43 18.86
CA LEU A 5 8.70 32.43 17.80
C LEU A 5 8.85 33.05 16.40
N LEU A 6 8.40 34.29 16.22
CA LEU A 6 8.53 35.01 14.95
C LEU A 6 9.98 35.44 14.65
N SER A 7 10.79 35.75 15.67
CA SER A 7 12.21 36.10 15.47
C SER A 7 13.09 34.90 15.09
N LEU A 8 12.72 33.69 15.51
CA LEU A 8 13.35 32.44 15.08
C LEU A 8 12.98 32.04 13.63
N CYS A 9 11.80 32.46 13.14
CA CYS A 9 11.41 32.23 11.73
C CYS A 9 12.24 33.02 10.72
N LEU A 10 12.68 34.24 11.09
CA LEU A 10 13.42 35.14 10.19
C LEU A 10 14.92 34.83 10.13
N SER A 11 15.49 34.22 11.18
CA SER A 11 16.94 33.99 11.31
C SER A 11 17.44 32.74 10.59
N SER A 12 16.58 31.78 10.23
CA SER A 12 16.98 30.59 9.49
C SER A 12 15.85 30.02 8.63
N PRO A 13 15.46 30.69 7.53
CA PRO A 13 14.41 30.22 6.63
C PRO A 13 14.65 28.79 6.15
N LYS A 14 15.92 28.39 5.95
CA LYS A 14 16.30 27.03 5.54
C LYS A 14 15.99 25.96 6.58
N VAL A 15 16.14 26.24 7.88
CA VAL A 15 15.84 25.27 8.97
C VAL A 15 14.34 25.13 9.16
N PHE A 16 13.61 26.24 9.06
CA PHE A 16 12.16 26.25 9.06
C PHE A 16 11.63 25.49 7.84
N LEU A 17 12.09 25.80 6.62
CA LEU A 17 11.73 25.06 5.41
C LEU A 17 12.10 23.57 5.48
N LYS A 18 13.20 23.19 6.16
CA LYS A 18 13.54 21.78 6.43
C LYS A 18 12.57 21.11 7.40
N ARG A 19 12.04 21.87 8.37
CA ARG A 19 10.97 21.43 9.28
C ARG A 19 9.62 21.31 8.55
N PHE A 20 9.34 22.16 7.56
CA PHE A 20 8.15 22.05 6.69
C PHE A 20 8.28 20.99 5.59
N SER A 21 9.49 20.71 5.08
CA SER A 21 9.75 19.52 4.26
C SER A 21 9.59 18.25 5.09
N ASN A 22 9.91 18.29 6.39
CA ASN A 22 9.59 17.21 7.32
C ASN A 22 8.09 17.15 7.68
N ILE A 23 7.33 18.25 7.56
CA ILE A 23 5.85 18.21 7.64
C ILE A 23 5.24 17.60 6.38
N LYS A 24 5.88 17.73 5.20
CA LYS A 24 5.52 16.91 4.02
C LYS A 24 5.72 15.42 4.28
N SER A 25 6.61 15.00 5.19
CA SER A 25 6.71 13.60 5.65
C SER A 25 5.53 13.17 6.54
N TYR A 26 4.71 14.11 7.03
CA TYR A 26 3.51 13.86 7.83
C TYR A 26 2.21 13.84 7.01
N ILE A 27 2.27 14.15 5.71
CA ILE A 27 1.32 13.53 4.79
C ILE A 27 1.75 12.06 4.75
N ASN A 28 1.11 11.28 5.61
CA ASN A 28 1.32 9.85 5.77
C ASN A 28 1.45 9.21 4.37
N LEU A 29 2.59 8.55 4.09
CA LEU A 29 2.85 7.87 2.82
C LEU A 29 1.61 7.12 2.30
N GLY A 30 0.88 6.45 3.20
CA GLY A 30 -0.38 5.79 2.86
C GLY A 30 -1.46 6.72 2.29
N THR A 31 -1.63 7.93 2.81
CA THR A 31 -2.60 8.92 2.30
C THR A 31 -2.23 9.40 0.91
N GLU A 32 -0.95 9.70 0.66
CA GLU A 32 -0.51 10.13 -0.66
C GLU A 32 -0.59 8.99 -1.68
N MET A 33 -0.21 7.77 -1.28
CA MET A 33 -0.42 6.58 -2.09
C MET A 33 -1.90 6.36 -2.42
N LYS A 34 -2.80 6.53 -1.43
CA LYS A 34 -4.24 6.44 -1.65
C LYS A 34 -4.70 7.48 -2.68
N LEU A 35 -4.28 8.74 -2.54
CA LEU A 35 -4.63 9.82 -3.45
C LEU A 35 -4.16 9.52 -4.89
N LEU A 36 -2.95 8.99 -5.05
CA LEU A 36 -2.41 8.61 -6.36
C LEU A 36 -3.18 7.43 -6.97
N ASN A 37 -3.53 6.43 -6.16
CA ASN A 37 -4.35 5.30 -6.57
C ASN A 37 -5.76 5.73 -7.00
N ASP A 38 -6.41 6.61 -6.22
CA ASP A 38 -7.75 7.14 -6.56
C ASP A 38 -7.72 7.90 -7.91
N LYS A 39 -6.60 8.56 -8.21
CA LYS A 39 -6.34 9.23 -9.50
C LYS A 39 -5.86 8.29 -10.61
N LYS A 40 -5.81 6.97 -10.36
CA LYS A 40 -5.27 5.94 -11.28
C LYS A 40 -3.81 6.17 -11.69
N GLN A 41 -3.04 6.91 -10.88
CA GLN A 41 -1.62 7.19 -11.10
C GLN A 41 -0.74 6.11 -10.44
N PHE A 42 -1.01 4.84 -10.72
CA PHE A 42 -0.41 3.70 -10.03
C PHE A 42 1.12 3.65 -10.15
N LYS A 43 1.67 3.95 -11.33
CA LYS A 43 3.12 4.07 -11.53
C LYS A 43 3.78 5.11 -10.62
N LYS A 44 3.11 6.25 -10.39
CA LYS A 44 3.60 7.28 -9.46
C LYS A 44 3.46 6.84 -8.01
N ALA A 45 2.37 6.15 -7.66
CA ALA A 45 2.19 5.59 -6.33
C ALA A 45 3.31 4.59 -5.98
N LEU A 46 3.67 3.72 -6.94
CA LEU A 46 4.79 2.78 -6.79
C LEU A 46 6.14 3.49 -6.71
N ALA A 47 6.39 4.51 -7.53
CA ALA A 47 7.62 5.30 -7.44
C ALA A 47 7.76 6.01 -6.07
N LEU A 48 6.66 6.53 -5.53
CA LEU A 48 6.64 7.14 -4.19
C LEU A 48 6.96 6.09 -3.11
N PHE A 49 6.40 4.89 -3.23
CA PHE A 49 6.71 3.77 -2.33
C PHE A 49 8.18 3.35 -2.43
N ASP A 50 8.75 3.28 -3.63
CA ASP A 50 10.15 2.91 -3.84
C ASP A 50 11.10 3.96 -3.22
N GLN A 51 10.72 5.24 -3.23
CA GLN A 51 11.50 6.32 -2.63
C GLN A 51 11.44 6.33 -1.09
N HIS A 52 10.31 5.97 -0.49
CA HIS A 52 10.05 6.29 0.92
C HIS A 52 9.55 5.12 1.79
N GLY A 53 9.13 4.00 1.20
CA GLY A 53 8.46 2.90 1.89
C GLY A 53 9.15 1.54 1.81
N ILE A 54 9.99 1.31 0.79
CA ILE A 54 10.59 -0.02 0.57
C ILE A 54 11.54 -0.42 1.70
N ASN A 55 12.37 0.51 2.17
CA ASN A 55 13.41 0.26 3.18
C ASN A 55 12.85 0.03 4.59
N ASN A 56 11.58 0.35 4.84
CA ASN A 56 10.94 0.30 6.15
C ASN A 56 9.57 -0.39 6.11
N ILE A 57 9.34 -1.26 5.11
CA ILE A 57 8.04 -1.88 4.83
C ILE A 57 7.40 -2.56 6.06
N LEU A 58 8.22 -3.17 6.93
CA LEU A 58 7.74 -3.83 8.16
C LEU A 58 7.11 -2.86 9.16
N THR A 59 7.57 -1.61 9.17
CA THR A 59 7.05 -0.54 10.05
C THR A 59 5.83 0.17 9.48
N LEU A 60 5.52 -0.04 8.19
CA LEU A 60 4.37 0.60 7.56
C LEU A 60 3.05 0.07 8.14
N SER A 61 2.07 0.97 8.19
CA SER A 61 0.71 0.61 8.57
C SER A 61 0.09 -0.35 7.54
N ASN A 62 -0.81 -1.21 8.00
CA ASN A 62 -1.54 -2.13 7.12
C ASN A 62 -2.30 -1.36 6.03
N PHE A 63 -2.83 -0.19 6.37
CA PHE A 63 -3.42 0.73 5.39
C PHE A 63 -2.45 1.09 4.25
N THR A 64 -1.22 1.52 4.57
CA THR A 64 -0.22 1.86 3.54
C THR A 64 0.12 0.64 2.69
N ILE A 65 0.32 -0.52 3.31
CA ILE A 65 0.58 -1.78 2.60
C ILE A 65 -0.55 -2.10 1.61
N THR A 66 -1.82 -1.93 2.00
CA THR A 66 -2.94 -2.14 1.07
C THR A 66 -2.90 -1.19 -0.12
N GLN A 67 -2.43 0.06 0.04
CA GLN A 67 -2.30 0.98 -1.08
C GLN A 67 -1.20 0.56 -2.05
N VAL A 68 -0.06 0.07 -1.54
CA VAL A 68 1.02 -0.46 -2.38
C VAL A 68 0.53 -1.67 -3.17
N LEU A 69 -0.10 -2.63 -2.50
CA LEU A 69 -0.62 -3.84 -3.14
C LEU A 69 -1.69 -3.55 -4.20
N LYS A 70 -2.58 -2.58 -3.95
CA LYS A 70 -3.54 -2.12 -4.98
C LYS A 70 -2.83 -1.55 -6.21
N ALA A 71 -1.79 -0.74 -6.01
CA ALA A 71 -1.01 -0.21 -7.11
C ALA A 71 -0.29 -1.32 -7.88
N CYS A 72 0.30 -2.30 -7.20
CA CYS A 72 0.89 -3.48 -7.84
C CYS A 72 -0.13 -4.24 -8.68
N ALA A 73 -1.32 -4.50 -8.12
CA ALA A 73 -2.39 -5.20 -8.83
C ALA A 73 -2.75 -4.49 -10.14
N HIS A 74 -3.05 -3.19 -10.09
CA HIS A 74 -3.40 -2.42 -11.28
C HIS A 74 -2.26 -2.26 -12.31
N MET A 75 -1.01 -2.43 -11.88
CA MET A 75 0.15 -2.42 -12.78
C MET A 75 0.51 -3.82 -13.30
N GLY A 76 -0.17 -4.89 -12.85
CA GLY A 76 0.20 -6.27 -13.15
C GLY A 76 1.55 -6.69 -12.54
N ASP A 77 2.05 -5.97 -11.52
CA ASP A 77 3.38 -6.21 -10.93
C ASP A 77 3.32 -7.33 -9.87
N LEU A 78 3.10 -8.55 -10.35
CA LEU A 78 2.99 -9.75 -9.52
C LEU A 78 4.27 -10.02 -8.72
N GLN A 79 5.44 -9.80 -9.33
CA GLN A 79 6.73 -10.08 -8.69
C GLN A 79 6.93 -9.20 -7.45
N ARG A 80 6.69 -7.89 -7.58
CA ARG A 80 6.71 -6.97 -6.44
C ARG A 80 5.66 -7.36 -5.40
N GLY A 81 4.46 -7.74 -5.82
CA GLY A 81 3.40 -8.25 -4.93
C GLY A 81 3.85 -9.45 -4.09
N LYS A 82 4.51 -10.44 -4.70
CA LYS A 82 5.05 -11.63 -4.02
C LYS A 82 6.15 -11.28 -3.03
N ILE A 83 7.07 -10.39 -3.41
CA ILE A 83 8.13 -9.91 -2.51
C ILE A 83 7.51 -9.24 -1.28
N ILE A 84 6.55 -8.33 -1.48
CA ILE A 84 5.84 -7.67 -0.39
C ILE A 84 5.13 -8.68 0.50
N HIS A 85 4.38 -9.63 -0.08
CA HIS A 85 3.67 -10.66 0.67
C HIS A 85 4.63 -11.45 1.59
N ASN A 86 5.78 -11.88 1.06
CA ASN A 86 6.79 -12.61 1.83
C ASN A 86 7.32 -11.77 3.00
N LEU A 87 7.60 -10.48 2.78
CA LEU A 87 8.08 -9.58 3.82
C LEU A 87 7.03 -9.32 4.91
N ILE A 88 5.75 -9.26 4.55
CA ILE A 88 4.65 -8.92 5.47
C ILE A 88 3.82 -10.14 5.91
N ALA A 89 4.35 -11.36 5.78
CA ALA A 89 3.62 -12.60 6.08
C ALA A 89 2.99 -12.65 7.49
N SER A 90 3.62 -12.03 8.50
CA SER A 90 3.05 -11.92 9.85
C SER A 90 1.86 -10.96 9.93
N LYS A 91 1.82 -9.92 9.10
CA LYS A 91 0.70 -8.97 9.01
C LYS A 91 -0.47 -9.56 8.24
N THR A 92 -0.22 -10.31 7.16
CA THR A 92 -1.25 -10.98 6.36
C THR A 92 -2.18 -11.81 7.25
N LYS A 93 -1.61 -12.64 8.13
CA LYS A 93 -2.38 -13.54 9.01
C LYS A 93 -3.30 -12.83 10.00
N ASN A 94 -3.00 -11.57 10.33
CA ASN A 94 -3.65 -10.82 11.39
C ASN A 94 -4.56 -9.69 10.88
N ASP A 95 -4.52 -9.38 9.59
CA ASP A 95 -5.29 -8.29 9.01
C ASP A 95 -6.06 -8.75 7.76
N ILE A 96 -7.39 -8.71 7.89
CA ILE A 96 -8.32 -9.15 6.85
C ILE A 96 -8.29 -8.26 5.60
N TYR A 97 -7.97 -6.97 5.75
CA TYR A 97 -7.87 -6.03 4.64
C TYR A 97 -6.59 -6.27 3.83
N VAL A 98 -5.48 -6.55 4.51
CA VAL A 98 -4.22 -6.96 3.87
C VAL A 98 -4.42 -8.26 3.10
N SER A 99 -5.00 -9.28 3.75
CA SER A 99 -5.31 -10.58 3.11
C SER A 99 -6.23 -10.42 1.89
N SER A 100 -7.33 -9.69 2.04
CA SER A 100 -8.27 -9.43 0.94
C SER A 100 -7.60 -8.69 -0.24
N THR A 101 -6.72 -7.73 0.05
CA THR A 101 -5.98 -6.99 -1.00
C THR A 101 -4.94 -7.87 -1.71
N LEU A 102 -4.26 -8.77 -0.99
CA LEU A 102 -3.35 -9.74 -1.59
C LEU A 102 -4.07 -10.72 -2.51
N ILE A 103 -5.23 -11.24 -2.10
CA ILE A 103 -6.06 -12.10 -2.97
C ILE A 103 -6.47 -11.35 -4.22
N HIS A 104 -6.91 -10.09 -4.10
CA HIS A 104 -7.20 -9.23 -5.25
C HIS A 104 -5.99 -9.08 -6.17
N LEU A 105 -4.79 -8.85 -5.62
CA LEU A 105 -3.56 -8.77 -6.41
C LEU A 105 -3.29 -10.07 -7.18
N TYR A 106 -3.39 -11.22 -6.52
CA TYR A 106 -3.15 -12.51 -7.17
C TYR A 106 -4.17 -12.80 -8.27
N VAL A 107 -5.46 -12.54 -8.02
CA VAL A 107 -6.50 -12.69 -9.06
C VAL A 107 -6.27 -11.72 -10.23
N HIS A 108 -5.93 -10.47 -9.96
CA HIS A 108 -5.73 -9.47 -11.03
C HIS A 108 -4.47 -9.72 -11.87
N CYS A 109 -3.52 -10.49 -11.35
CA CYS A 109 -2.31 -10.89 -12.05
C CYS A 109 -2.36 -12.35 -12.52
N ASP A 110 -3.56 -12.93 -12.61
CA ASP A 110 -3.83 -14.30 -13.10
C ASP A 110 -3.14 -15.45 -12.33
N ASP A 111 -2.65 -15.19 -11.12
CA ASP A 111 -2.09 -16.21 -10.22
C ASP A 111 -3.20 -16.78 -9.31
N ILE A 112 -4.18 -17.43 -9.94
CA ILE A 112 -5.38 -17.95 -9.28
C ILE A 112 -5.02 -19.00 -8.22
N ALA A 113 -3.97 -19.79 -8.44
CA ALA A 113 -3.49 -20.78 -7.48
C ALA A 113 -3.05 -20.13 -6.15
N SER A 114 -2.25 -19.05 -6.22
CA SER A 114 -1.84 -18.30 -5.02
C SER A 114 -3.02 -17.59 -4.36
N ALA A 115 -3.95 -17.05 -5.15
CA ALA A 115 -5.17 -16.43 -4.64
C ALA A 115 -6.02 -17.43 -3.84
N GLN A 116 -6.24 -18.63 -4.40
CA GLN A 116 -7.01 -19.71 -3.77
C GLN A 116 -6.33 -20.20 -2.49
N SER A 117 -5.02 -20.45 -2.53
CA SER A 117 -4.26 -20.87 -1.35
C SER A 117 -4.37 -19.87 -0.19
N LEU A 118 -4.22 -18.58 -0.49
CA LEU A 118 -4.36 -17.53 0.52
C LEU A 118 -5.80 -17.42 1.03
N PHE A 119 -6.79 -17.49 0.13
CA PHE A 119 -8.21 -17.50 0.49
C PHE A 119 -8.54 -18.63 1.46
N ASP A 120 -8.10 -19.86 1.16
CA ASP A 120 -8.38 -21.05 1.97
C ASP A 120 -7.73 -20.95 3.35
N SER A 121 -6.48 -20.47 3.41
CA SER A 121 -5.75 -20.26 4.68
C SER A 121 -6.30 -19.11 5.53
N THR A 122 -7.08 -18.20 4.97
CA THR A 122 -7.69 -17.10 5.72
C THR A 122 -8.86 -17.63 6.57
N LYS A 123 -8.74 -17.50 7.90
CA LYS A 123 -9.77 -17.94 8.87
C LYS A 123 -11.12 -17.25 8.68
N THR A 124 -11.10 -15.92 8.53
CA THR A 124 -12.31 -15.11 8.38
C THR A 124 -12.37 -14.56 6.97
N LYS A 125 -13.32 -15.03 6.17
CA LYS A 125 -13.52 -14.60 4.78
C LYS A 125 -14.59 -13.52 4.72
N THR A 126 -14.36 -12.47 3.93
CA THR A 126 -15.34 -11.39 3.72
C THR A 126 -16.13 -11.61 2.41
N PRO A 127 -17.34 -11.04 2.27
CA PRO A 127 -18.07 -11.05 1.00
C PRO A 127 -17.24 -10.52 -0.19
N ALA A 128 -16.38 -9.52 0.07
CA ALA A 128 -15.49 -8.99 -0.95
C ALA A 128 -14.50 -10.05 -1.47
N MET A 129 -13.97 -10.91 -0.61
CA MET A 129 -13.03 -11.98 -1.00
C MET A 129 -13.72 -13.03 -1.88
N TYR A 130 -14.96 -13.43 -1.56
CA TYR A 130 -15.74 -14.32 -2.43
C TYR A 130 -15.98 -13.70 -3.81
N GLY A 131 -16.36 -12.41 -3.85
CA GLY A 131 -16.55 -11.67 -5.10
C GLY A 131 -15.28 -11.62 -5.96
N ILE A 132 -14.13 -11.42 -5.33
CA ILE A 132 -12.82 -11.44 -6.01
C ILE A 132 -12.55 -12.83 -6.62
N MET A 133 -12.72 -13.90 -5.85
CA MET A 133 -12.44 -15.27 -6.32
C MET A 133 -13.39 -15.70 -7.45
N MET A 134 -14.68 -15.38 -7.36
CA MET A 134 -15.64 -15.67 -8.44
C MET A 134 -15.26 -14.96 -9.74
N LYS A 135 -14.82 -13.70 -9.66
CA LYS A 135 -14.36 -12.94 -10.82
C LYS A 135 -13.14 -13.58 -11.48
N GLY A 136 -12.15 -14.00 -10.68
CA GLY A 136 -10.96 -14.69 -11.20
C GLY A 136 -11.29 -16.00 -11.91
N ASN A 137 -12.18 -16.81 -11.32
CA ASN A 137 -12.57 -18.10 -11.90
C ASN A 137 -13.43 -17.97 -13.17
N ALA A 138 -14.16 -16.86 -13.32
CA ALA A 138 -14.92 -16.58 -14.53
C ALA A 138 -14.00 -16.16 -15.69
N SER A 139 -12.95 -15.39 -15.42
CA SER A 139 -11.98 -14.92 -16.43
C SER A 139 -11.04 -16.01 -16.96
N PHE A 140 -10.94 -17.17 -16.29
CA PHE A 140 -10.08 -18.29 -16.71
C PHE A 140 -10.81 -19.32 -17.61
N LYS A 141 -12.07 -19.06 -17.97
CA LYS A 141 -12.93 -19.96 -18.76
C LYS A 141 -13.14 -19.53 -20.21
N ASP A 142 -12.50 -18.46 -20.66
CA ASP A 142 -12.48 -17.99 -22.05
C ASP A 142 -11.09 -18.21 -22.67
#